data_AF-A0A3Q3A3M4-F1
#
_entry.id   AF-A0A3Q3A3M4-F1
#
_cell.length_a   1.000
_cell.length_b   1.000
_cell.length_c   1.000
_cell.angle_alpha   90.00
_cell.angle_beta   90.00
_cell.angle_gamma   90.00
#
_symmetry.space_group_name_H-M   'P 1'
#
loop_
_entity.id
_entity.type
_entity.pdbx_description
1 polymer ?
#
loop_
_entity_poly.entity_id
_entity_poly.type
_entity_poly.pdbx_seq_one_letter_code
_entity_poly.pdbx_strand_id
1 'polypeptide(L)'
;MSVLKILCCLLIIYHLSEGKKIRGSRADVWDPAERAVLRVKGPHVSRSVFRLFLGGEDTCTLDLLQLQTLTSCGFNSSNPLIIITHGWSVDGMMESWVLRMASSLKTNLVNVNVVITDWMSMACQHYPTAVQSTRTVGKDIAHLLQKLQETYQYSVRKAHLIGYSLGAHISGFAGSFLEGSEKIGRITGLDPAGPLFEGMSPTDRLSPDDAEFVDAIHTFTHERLGFSVGIKQAVAHYDFYPNGGDFQPGCNLHNIYEHISEYGISGFEQTVKCAHERSVHLFIDSLLNKDKQSTAYMCSNNKAFVRGVCLDCRRNRCNTLGYDIRKVRTGRSKKLFLNTRSRMPFKLYHYQFRIQFINQTKRIEPTLTISLTGTKEESGDLTISLTGTKEESGDLTITIDEGISGNTTFTFLITLDIDLGELMLLKLRWEGSDLWKNMWNRVQTIFPWGGQESKPQLTLGKISVKAGETQQRTSFCPMKNNEQHVEMAQDKEFVRCKEDISKRRKRKHHIVPESVQQTERSLIKGLKNHS
;
A
#
# COMPACT_ATOMS: atom_id res chain seq x y z
N MET A 1 -27.98 1.99 24.86
CA MET A 1 -26.63 1.47 24.51
C MET A 1 -26.02 0.49 25.52
N SER A 2 -26.32 0.57 26.83
CA SER A 2 -25.77 -0.41 27.81
C SER A 2 -26.47 -1.79 27.77
N VAL A 3 -27.78 -1.82 27.51
CA VAL A 3 -28.59 -3.06 27.50
C VAL A 3 -28.24 -3.99 26.33
N LEU A 4 -27.86 -3.42 25.16
CA LEU A 4 -27.46 -4.20 23.99
C LEU A 4 -26.08 -4.87 24.16
N LYS A 5 -25.17 -4.23 24.91
CA LYS A 5 -23.87 -4.81 25.29
C LYS A 5 -24.05 -5.99 26.26
N ILE A 6 -25.02 -5.91 27.17
CA ILE A 6 -25.32 -6.98 28.11
C ILE A 6 -25.96 -8.18 27.40
N LEU A 7 -26.88 -7.96 26.45
CA LEU A 7 -27.47 -9.05 25.67
C LEU A 7 -26.45 -9.77 24.77
N CYS A 8 -25.51 -9.05 24.16
CA CYS A 8 -24.44 -9.67 23.36
C CYS A 8 -23.47 -10.50 24.23
N CYS A 9 -23.13 -10.02 25.43
CA CYS A 9 -22.29 -10.79 26.36
C CYS A 9 -22.97 -12.07 26.86
N LEU A 10 -24.29 -12.04 27.09
CA LEU A 10 -25.05 -13.22 27.52
C LEU A 10 -25.16 -14.28 26.42
N LEU A 11 -25.30 -13.87 25.15
CA LEU A 11 -25.29 -14.79 24.01
C LEU A 11 -23.91 -15.44 23.81
N ILE A 12 -22.81 -14.70 24.03
CA ILE A 12 -21.45 -15.23 23.92
C ILE A 12 -21.13 -16.22 25.06
N ILE A 13 -21.60 -15.96 26.29
CA ILE A 13 -21.39 -16.88 27.41
C ILE A 13 -22.18 -18.18 27.21
N TYR A 14 -23.39 -18.13 26.64
CA TYR A 14 -24.18 -19.31 26.32
C TYR A 14 -23.50 -20.18 25.25
N HIS A 15 -22.90 -19.57 24.21
CA HIS A 15 -22.14 -20.29 23.19
C HIS A 15 -20.77 -20.81 23.67
N LEU A 16 -20.20 -20.24 24.74
CA LEU A 16 -18.96 -20.71 25.35
C LEU A 16 -19.18 -21.81 26.41
N SER A 17 -20.40 -22.00 26.93
CA SER A 17 -20.69 -23.01 27.96
C SER A 17 -20.91 -24.44 27.44
N GLU A 18 -21.16 -24.62 26.14
CA GLU A 18 -21.29 -25.95 25.48
C GLU A 18 -19.92 -26.53 25.01
N GLY A 19 -18.81 -25.96 25.49
CA GLY A 19 -17.46 -26.48 25.26
C GLY A 19 -16.79 -26.93 26.55
N LYS A 20 -17.29 -27.98 27.21
CA LYS A 20 -16.61 -28.55 28.38
C LYS A 20 -16.23 -30.03 28.22
N LYS A 21 -14.93 -30.23 28.49
CA LYS A 21 -14.22 -31.44 28.96
C LYS A 21 -13.76 -32.45 27.92
N ILE A 22 -12.48 -32.33 27.53
CA ILE A 22 -11.54 -33.44 27.72
C ILE A 22 -10.33 -32.93 28.49
N ARG A 23 -10.02 -33.64 29.57
CA ARG A 23 -9.09 -33.32 30.65
C ARG A 23 -7.71 -33.84 30.26
N GLY A 24 -6.68 -33.01 30.38
CA GLY A 24 -5.29 -33.41 30.12
C GLY A 24 -4.79 -34.47 31.11
N SER A 25 -3.99 -35.40 30.62
CA SER A 25 -3.16 -36.29 31.42
C SER A 25 -1.70 -36.17 30.97
N ARG A 26 -0.86 -36.03 32.00
CA ARG A 26 0.60 -36.18 32.16
C ARG A 26 1.52 -36.29 30.94
N ALA A 27 2.61 -35.52 31.07
CA ALA A 27 3.84 -35.60 30.30
C ALA A 27 4.47 -37.00 30.33
N ASP A 28 4.73 -37.54 29.14
CA ASP A 28 5.70 -38.59 28.91
C ASP A 28 6.83 -38.05 28.03
N VAL A 29 8.05 -38.41 28.44
CA VAL A 29 9.33 -38.10 27.83
C VAL A 29 9.39 -38.74 26.44
N TRP A 30 9.67 -37.97 25.39
CA TRP A 30 9.73 -38.48 24.01
C TRP A 30 11.19 -38.68 23.54
N ASP A 31 11.51 -39.93 23.22
CA ASP A 31 12.80 -40.42 22.72
C ASP A 31 12.99 -40.09 21.21
N PRO A 32 14.16 -39.58 20.73
CA PRO A 32 14.35 -39.14 19.34
C PRO A 32 14.47 -40.24 18.27
N ALA A 33 14.19 -41.51 18.57
CA ALA A 33 14.53 -42.65 17.71
C ALA A 33 13.40 -43.21 16.82
N GLU A 34 12.16 -42.71 16.89
CA GLU A 34 11.04 -43.18 16.04
C GLU A 34 10.80 -42.29 14.81
N ARG A 35 11.85 -42.05 14.02
CA ARG A 35 11.72 -41.36 12.73
C ARG A 35 12.18 -42.24 11.57
N ALA A 36 11.58 -43.42 11.46
CA ALA A 36 11.54 -44.18 10.23
C ALA A 36 10.29 -45.08 10.26
N VAL A 37 9.63 -45.24 9.10
CA VAL A 37 8.51 -46.18 8.83
C VAL A 37 7.13 -45.59 9.30
N LEU A 38 6.16 -45.15 8.49
CA LEU A 38 5.75 -45.39 7.10
C LEU A 38 5.15 -44.12 6.47
N ARG A 39 5.70 -43.62 5.36
CA ARG A 39 4.93 -42.80 4.41
C ARG A 39 4.18 -43.74 3.47
N VAL A 40 2.95 -44.11 3.82
CA VAL A 40 2.01 -44.64 2.83
C VAL A 40 1.58 -43.46 1.95
N LYS A 41 2.26 -43.26 0.81
CA LYS A 41 1.80 -42.32 -0.24
C LYS A 41 0.54 -42.94 -0.89
N GLY A 42 -0.62 -42.72 -0.28
CA GLY A 42 -1.88 -42.79 -1.03
C GLY A 42 -1.89 -41.70 -2.11
N PRO A 43 -2.60 -41.90 -3.24
CA PRO A 43 -2.76 -40.85 -4.24
C PRO A 43 -3.43 -39.63 -3.59
N HIS A 44 -2.79 -38.45 -3.66
CA HIS A 44 -3.36 -37.22 -3.14
C HIS A 44 -4.60 -36.86 -3.97
N VAL A 45 -5.78 -36.90 -3.34
CA VAL A 45 -7.04 -36.55 -3.98
C VAL A 45 -7.31 -35.06 -3.74
N SER A 46 -7.33 -34.28 -4.84
CA SER A 46 -7.64 -32.86 -4.77
C SER A 46 -9.06 -32.63 -4.30
N ARG A 47 -9.24 -31.71 -3.36
CA ARG A 47 -10.57 -31.24 -2.92
C ARG A 47 -10.98 -29.94 -3.59
N SER A 48 -10.03 -29.29 -4.24
CA SER A 48 -10.21 -28.06 -5.00
C SER A 48 -10.39 -28.37 -6.49
N VAL A 49 -11.17 -27.53 -7.16
CA VAL A 49 -11.40 -27.58 -8.61
C VAL A 49 -10.56 -26.49 -9.28
N PHE A 50 -9.83 -26.84 -10.32
CA PHE A 50 -9.03 -25.89 -11.09
C PHE A 50 -9.73 -25.57 -12.40
N ARG A 51 -9.98 -24.29 -12.67
CA ARG A 51 -10.72 -23.85 -13.85
C ARG A 51 -9.83 -22.97 -14.71
N LEU A 52 -9.45 -23.44 -15.90
CA LEU A 52 -8.77 -22.60 -16.88
C LEU A 52 -9.78 -21.59 -17.46
N PHE A 53 -9.46 -20.31 -17.36
CA PHE A 53 -10.28 -19.22 -17.87
C PHE A 53 -10.04 -19.02 -19.37
N LEU A 54 -11.10 -19.11 -20.17
CA LEU A 54 -11.05 -19.00 -21.64
C LEU A 54 -11.43 -17.60 -22.13
N GLY A 55 -12.45 -16.99 -21.54
CA GLY A 55 -12.93 -15.64 -21.87
C GLY A 55 -14.39 -15.46 -21.46
N GLY A 56 -14.84 -14.22 -21.23
CA GLY A 56 -16.21 -13.96 -20.75
C GLY A 56 -16.48 -14.66 -19.40
N GLU A 57 -17.46 -15.57 -19.38
CA GLU A 57 -17.74 -16.47 -18.25
C GLU A 57 -17.27 -17.91 -18.51
N ASP A 58 -16.68 -18.17 -19.68
CA ASP A 58 -16.29 -19.51 -20.11
C ASP A 58 -15.05 -19.99 -19.35
N THR A 59 -15.19 -21.15 -18.72
CA THR A 59 -14.11 -21.84 -18.03
C THR A 59 -14.07 -23.31 -18.43
N CYS A 60 -12.87 -23.90 -18.38
CA CYS A 60 -12.66 -25.31 -18.63
C CYS A 60 -12.03 -25.98 -17.41
N THR A 61 -12.66 -27.01 -16.88
CA THR A 61 -12.18 -27.71 -15.67
C THR A 61 -10.96 -28.56 -15.98
N LEU A 62 -9.89 -28.35 -15.22
CA LEU A 62 -8.66 -29.13 -15.25
C LEU A 62 -8.78 -30.25 -14.23
N ASP A 63 -8.83 -31.49 -14.70
CA ASP A 63 -8.80 -32.68 -13.84
C ASP A 63 -7.35 -33.14 -13.65
N LEU A 64 -6.89 -33.13 -12.39
CA LEU A 64 -5.56 -33.58 -12.00
C LEU A 64 -5.34 -35.08 -12.22
N LEU A 65 -6.41 -35.88 -12.26
CA LEU A 65 -6.35 -37.31 -12.57
C LEU A 65 -6.33 -37.57 -14.07
N GLN A 66 -6.84 -36.64 -14.88
CA GLN A 66 -6.93 -36.74 -16.32
C GLN A 66 -6.18 -35.58 -16.99
N LEU A 67 -4.86 -35.73 -17.08
CA LEU A 67 -4.00 -34.67 -17.61
C LEU A 67 -4.29 -34.28 -19.08
N GLN A 68 -4.99 -35.12 -19.83
CA GLN A 68 -5.48 -34.79 -21.18
C GLN A 68 -6.40 -33.55 -21.17
N THR A 69 -7.07 -33.27 -20.05
CA THR A 69 -7.91 -32.08 -19.87
C THR A 69 -7.12 -30.78 -20.05
N LEU A 70 -5.83 -30.74 -19.71
CA LEU A 70 -4.99 -29.56 -19.94
C LEU A 70 -4.89 -29.23 -21.43
N THR A 71 -4.60 -30.24 -22.25
CA THR A 71 -4.49 -30.07 -23.70
C THR A 71 -5.85 -29.73 -24.32
N SER A 72 -6.94 -30.40 -23.90
CA SER A 72 -8.29 -30.13 -24.45
C SER A 72 -8.82 -28.75 -24.06
N CYS A 73 -8.48 -28.25 -22.87
CA CYS A 73 -8.81 -26.90 -22.43
C CYS A 73 -7.95 -25.83 -23.11
N GLY A 74 -6.91 -26.20 -23.88
CA GLY A 74 -6.02 -25.25 -24.55
C GLY A 74 -4.93 -24.66 -23.65
N PHE A 75 -4.56 -25.34 -22.57
CA PHE A 75 -3.39 -24.96 -21.77
C PHE A 75 -2.12 -25.03 -22.62
N ASN A 76 -1.30 -23.98 -22.57
CA ASN A 76 -0.03 -23.94 -23.29
C ASN A 76 1.14 -23.83 -22.31
N SER A 77 1.96 -24.89 -22.20
CA SER A 77 3.10 -24.95 -21.27
C SER A 77 4.23 -23.95 -21.58
N SER A 78 4.27 -23.38 -22.79
CA SER A 78 5.24 -22.34 -23.13
C SER A 78 4.93 -21.01 -22.45
N ASN A 79 3.63 -20.77 -22.20
CA ASN A 79 3.10 -19.53 -21.66
C ASN A 79 3.23 -19.45 -20.12
N PRO A 80 3.36 -18.24 -19.53
CA PRO A 80 3.24 -18.06 -18.09
C PRO A 80 1.89 -18.52 -17.55
N LEU A 81 1.86 -18.98 -16.30
CA LEU A 81 0.65 -19.40 -15.59
C LEU A 81 0.35 -18.42 -14.46
N ILE A 82 -0.86 -17.88 -14.44
CA ILE A 82 -1.37 -17.10 -13.32
C ILE A 82 -2.50 -17.90 -12.66
N ILE A 83 -2.39 -18.16 -11.36
CA ILE A 83 -3.43 -18.83 -10.59
C ILE A 83 -4.07 -17.82 -9.65
N ILE A 84 -5.39 -17.64 -9.77
CA ILE A 84 -6.19 -16.76 -8.91
C ILE A 84 -6.85 -17.63 -7.85
N THR A 85 -6.66 -17.29 -6.58
CA THR A 85 -7.25 -18.00 -5.44
C THR A 85 -8.06 -17.02 -4.59
N HIS A 86 -9.37 -17.25 -4.52
CA HIS A 86 -10.30 -16.43 -3.74
C HIS A 86 -10.20 -16.68 -2.22
N GLY A 87 -10.90 -15.85 -1.45
CA GLY A 87 -10.92 -15.89 0.01
C GLY A 87 -12.08 -16.68 0.62
N TRP A 88 -12.36 -16.38 1.90
CA TRP A 88 -13.53 -16.88 2.63
C TRP A 88 -14.82 -16.29 2.06
N SER A 89 -15.90 -17.06 2.03
CA SER A 89 -17.21 -16.61 1.53
C SER A 89 -18.31 -17.03 2.51
N VAL A 90 -19.25 -16.13 2.81
CA VAL A 90 -20.35 -16.43 3.74
C VAL A 90 -21.55 -17.04 3.01
N ASP A 91 -21.84 -16.51 1.82
CA ASP A 91 -22.99 -16.89 0.99
C ASP A 91 -22.71 -18.09 0.07
N GLY A 92 -21.47 -18.58 0.06
CA GLY A 92 -21.05 -19.69 -0.81
C GLY A 92 -21.00 -19.30 -2.29
N MET A 93 -21.01 -18.01 -2.61
CA MET A 93 -20.92 -17.49 -3.97
C MET A 93 -19.52 -16.95 -4.25
N MET A 94 -19.08 -17.10 -5.50
CA MET A 94 -17.80 -16.56 -5.95
C MET A 94 -17.96 -15.07 -6.25
N GLU A 95 -17.10 -14.25 -5.67
CA GLU A 95 -17.15 -12.81 -5.83
C GLU A 95 -16.81 -12.38 -7.26
N SER A 96 -17.53 -11.39 -7.79
CA SER A 96 -17.40 -10.92 -9.19
C SER A 96 -16.00 -10.45 -9.57
N TRP A 97 -15.19 -10.03 -8.60
CA TRP A 97 -13.82 -9.59 -8.84
C TRP A 97 -12.93 -10.70 -9.41
N VAL A 98 -13.23 -11.98 -9.15
CA VAL A 98 -12.42 -13.12 -9.63
C VAL A 98 -12.42 -13.16 -11.15
N LEU A 99 -13.61 -13.14 -11.76
CA LEU A 99 -13.76 -13.12 -13.21
C LEU A 99 -13.26 -11.81 -13.81
N ARG A 100 -13.51 -10.67 -13.14
CA ARG A 100 -12.99 -9.37 -13.56
C ARG A 100 -11.45 -9.34 -13.59
N MET A 101 -10.79 -9.94 -12.59
CA MET A 101 -9.34 -10.10 -12.55
C MET A 101 -8.85 -11.01 -13.68
N ALA A 102 -9.48 -12.17 -13.85
CA ALA A 102 -9.11 -13.12 -14.91
C ALA A 102 -9.22 -12.50 -16.31
N SER A 103 -10.31 -11.78 -16.57
CA SER A 103 -10.53 -11.02 -17.81
C SER A 103 -9.49 -9.91 -17.98
N SER A 104 -9.21 -9.14 -16.93
CA SER A 104 -8.19 -8.08 -16.97
C SER A 104 -6.80 -8.63 -17.29
N LEU A 105 -6.43 -9.78 -16.71
CA LEU A 105 -5.16 -10.46 -16.99
C LEU A 105 -5.10 -10.98 -18.42
N LYS A 106 -6.12 -11.70 -18.90
CA LYS A 106 -6.16 -12.21 -20.28
C LYS A 106 -6.14 -11.10 -21.33
N THR A 107 -6.79 -9.97 -21.06
CA THR A 107 -6.86 -8.85 -22.00
C THR A 107 -5.56 -8.04 -22.05
N ASN A 108 -4.84 -7.91 -20.93
CA ASN A 108 -3.67 -7.03 -20.82
C ASN A 108 -2.33 -7.74 -20.90
N LEU A 109 -2.33 -9.09 -20.85
CA LEU A 109 -1.15 -9.93 -20.96
C LEU A 109 -1.26 -10.85 -22.17
N VAL A 110 -0.26 -10.80 -23.03
CA VAL A 110 -0.19 -11.66 -24.22
C VAL A 110 0.24 -13.06 -23.80
N ASN A 111 -0.41 -14.08 -24.36
CA ASN A 111 -0.02 -15.49 -24.21
C ASN A 111 0.16 -15.93 -22.75
N VAL A 112 -0.90 -15.84 -21.94
CA VAL A 112 -0.91 -16.25 -20.53
C VAL A 112 -1.98 -17.33 -20.28
N ASN A 113 -1.68 -18.32 -19.44
CA ASN A 113 -2.69 -19.22 -18.89
C ASN A 113 -3.23 -18.60 -17.60
N VAL A 114 -4.55 -18.48 -17.46
CA VAL A 114 -5.17 -17.98 -16.23
C VAL A 114 -6.04 -19.09 -15.66
N VAL A 115 -5.72 -19.55 -14.46
CA VAL A 115 -6.46 -20.61 -13.76
C VAL A 115 -7.08 -20.03 -12.50
N ILE A 116 -8.33 -20.40 -12.24
CA ILE A 116 -9.05 -20.05 -11.01
C ILE A 116 -9.07 -21.29 -10.13
N THR A 117 -8.65 -21.14 -8.87
CA THR A 117 -8.79 -22.16 -7.84
C THR A 117 -10.16 -22.00 -7.18
N ASP A 118 -11.08 -22.90 -7.53
CA ASP A 118 -12.41 -23.01 -6.93
C ASP A 118 -12.35 -23.98 -5.74
N TRP A 119 -12.38 -23.41 -4.53
CA TRP A 119 -12.37 -24.16 -3.27
C TRP A 119 -13.59 -23.81 -2.42
N MET A 120 -14.68 -23.37 -3.06
CA MET A 120 -15.85 -22.78 -2.42
C MET A 120 -16.47 -23.67 -1.33
N SER A 121 -16.52 -24.99 -1.57
CA SER A 121 -17.05 -25.98 -0.61
C SER A 121 -16.35 -25.96 0.75
N MET A 122 -15.07 -25.57 0.79
CA MET A 122 -14.28 -25.39 2.00
C MET A 122 -14.23 -23.94 2.45
N ALA A 123 -14.29 -22.99 1.50
CA ALA A 123 -14.27 -21.56 1.77
C ALA A 123 -15.55 -21.05 2.43
N CYS A 124 -16.69 -21.73 2.24
CA CYS A 124 -17.97 -21.36 2.87
C CYS A 124 -18.22 -21.97 4.25
N GLN A 125 -17.25 -22.75 4.76
CA GLN A 125 -17.33 -23.29 6.11
C GLN A 125 -17.09 -22.21 7.15
N HIS A 126 -17.42 -22.49 8.42
CA HIS A 126 -17.08 -21.62 9.54
C HIS A 126 -15.59 -21.23 9.50
N TYR A 127 -15.31 -19.95 9.79
CA TYR A 127 -14.00 -19.35 9.54
C TYR A 127 -12.80 -20.19 10.03
N PRO A 128 -12.75 -20.72 11.27
CA PRO A 128 -11.63 -21.57 11.71
C PRO A 128 -11.45 -22.85 10.87
N THR A 129 -12.55 -23.46 10.41
CA THR A 129 -12.53 -24.65 9.53
C THR A 129 -12.04 -24.29 8.13
N ALA A 130 -12.46 -23.14 7.59
CA ALA A 130 -11.95 -22.62 6.33
C ALA A 130 -10.44 -22.31 6.42
N VAL A 131 -9.99 -21.71 7.54
CA VAL A 131 -8.58 -21.49 7.85
C VAL A 131 -7.79 -22.80 7.86
N GLN A 132 -8.27 -23.85 8.52
CA GLN A 132 -7.59 -25.16 8.51
C GLN A 132 -7.52 -25.75 7.09
N SER A 133 -8.55 -25.54 6.28
CA SER A 133 -8.63 -26.05 4.91
C SER A 133 -7.63 -25.36 3.96
N THR A 134 -7.12 -24.17 4.29
CA THR A 134 -6.14 -23.45 3.46
C THR A 134 -4.88 -24.27 3.17
N ARG A 135 -4.41 -25.09 4.12
CA ARG A 135 -3.27 -25.98 3.89
C ARG A 135 -3.60 -27.09 2.90
N THR A 136 -4.81 -27.63 2.95
CA THR A 136 -5.28 -28.64 1.98
C THR A 136 -5.30 -28.06 0.57
N VAL A 137 -5.88 -26.87 0.40
CA VAL A 137 -5.90 -26.20 -0.92
C VAL A 137 -4.49 -25.83 -1.39
N GLY A 138 -3.61 -25.41 -0.48
CA GLY A 138 -2.21 -25.17 -0.80
C GLY A 138 -1.52 -26.42 -1.34
N LYS A 139 -1.78 -27.60 -0.75
CA LYS A 139 -1.30 -28.89 -1.27
C LYS A 139 -1.88 -29.21 -2.64
N ASP A 140 -3.16 -28.93 -2.87
CA ASP A 140 -3.80 -29.15 -4.17
C ASP A 140 -3.10 -28.32 -5.28
N ILE A 141 -2.80 -27.04 -5.02
CA ILE A 141 -2.07 -26.18 -5.98
C ILE A 141 -0.63 -26.67 -6.17
N ALA A 142 0.07 -27.04 -5.09
CA ALA A 142 1.44 -27.57 -5.19
C ALA A 142 1.47 -28.85 -6.04
N HIS A 143 0.49 -29.74 -5.86
CA HIS A 143 0.36 -30.96 -6.65
C HIS A 143 0.05 -30.65 -8.12
N LEU A 144 -0.81 -29.68 -8.42
CA LEU A 144 -1.04 -29.21 -9.80
C LEU A 144 0.29 -28.76 -10.45
N LEU A 145 1.06 -27.92 -9.76
CA LEU A 145 2.33 -27.41 -10.28
C LEU A 145 3.37 -28.53 -10.49
N GLN A 146 3.45 -29.49 -9.57
CA GLN A 146 4.30 -30.68 -9.70
C GLN A 146 3.90 -31.53 -10.92
N LYS A 147 2.60 -31.73 -11.14
CA LYS A 147 2.11 -32.47 -12.31
C LYS A 147 2.46 -31.78 -13.62
N LEU A 148 2.41 -30.45 -13.66
CA LEU A 148 2.85 -29.66 -14.81
C LEU A 148 4.37 -29.79 -15.04
N GLN A 149 5.18 -29.78 -13.98
CA GLN A 149 6.62 -30.04 -14.04
C GLN A 149 6.92 -31.43 -14.61
N GLU A 150 6.29 -32.47 -14.05
CA GLU A 150 6.49 -33.86 -14.46
C GLU A 150 6.12 -34.08 -15.93
N THR A 151 4.99 -33.52 -16.36
CA THR A 151 4.39 -33.89 -17.65
C THR A 151 4.85 -33.00 -18.81
N TYR A 152 4.99 -31.70 -18.57
CA TYR A 152 5.32 -30.72 -19.62
C TYR A 152 6.69 -30.07 -19.42
N GLN A 153 7.48 -30.54 -18.43
CA GLN A 153 8.74 -29.91 -18.03
C GLN A 153 8.55 -28.40 -17.76
N TYR A 154 7.37 -28.04 -17.24
CA TYR A 154 6.99 -26.66 -16.99
C TYR A 154 7.79 -26.08 -15.82
N SER A 155 8.56 -25.01 -16.04
CA SER A 155 9.25 -24.34 -14.93
C SER A 155 8.26 -23.53 -14.08
N VAL A 156 8.14 -23.87 -12.80
CA VAL A 156 7.31 -23.16 -11.80
C VAL A 156 7.73 -21.71 -11.58
N ARG A 157 8.94 -21.32 -12.02
CA ARG A 157 9.39 -19.92 -12.05
C ARG A 157 8.54 -19.03 -12.96
N LYS A 158 7.84 -19.62 -13.94
CA LYS A 158 6.88 -18.93 -14.81
C LYS A 158 5.50 -18.74 -14.15
N ALA A 159 5.27 -19.33 -12.98
CA ALA A 159 4.00 -19.23 -12.28
C ALA A 159 3.92 -17.96 -11.39
N HIS A 160 2.75 -17.34 -11.39
CA HIS A 160 2.38 -16.24 -10.50
C HIS A 160 1.08 -16.59 -9.78
N LEU A 161 1.13 -16.82 -8.47
CA LEU A 161 -0.07 -17.02 -7.66
C LEU A 161 -0.58 -15.67 -7.14
N ILE A 162 -1.87 -15.40 -7.30
CA ILE A 162 -2.55 -14.20 -6.79
C ILE A 162 -3.63 -14.69 -5.82
N GLY A 163 -3.40 -14.45 -4.53
CA GLY A 163 -4.30 -14.91 -3.47
C GLY A 163 -4.95 -13.75 -2.74
N TYR A 164 -6.27 -13.76 -2.59
CA TYR A 164 -7.03 -12.78 -1.81
C TYR A 164 -7.43 -13.34 -0.45
N SER A 165 -7.27 -12.56 0.63
CA SER A 165 -7.68 -12.96 1.98
C SER A 165 -7.05 -14.30 2.40
N LEU A 166 -7.85 -15.34 2.72
CA LEU A 166 -7.37 -16.71 2.95
C LEU A 166 -6.59 -17.29 1.75
N GLY A 167 -6.93 -16.89 0.52
CA GLY A 167 -6.25 -17.27 -0.71
C GLY A 167 -4.77 -16.87 -0.76
N ALA A 168 -4.39 -15.78 -0.06
CA ALA A 168 -3.00 -15.36 0.05
C ALA A 168 -2.17 -16.39 0.84
N HIS A 169 -2.71 -16.93 1.93
CA HIS A 169 -2.06 -17.99 2.71
C HIS A 169 -2.06 -19.31 1.95
N ILE A 170 -3.15 -19.64 1.24
CA ILE A 170 -3.19 -20.79 0.33
C ILE A 170 -2.03 -20.73 -0.68
N SER A 171 -1.79 -19.55 -1.28
CA SER A 171 -0.69 -19.35 -2.21
C SER A 171 0.68 -19.55 -1.56
N GLY A 172 0.86 -19.03 -0.33
CA GLY A 172 2.08 -19.27 0.46
C GLY A 172 2.31 -20.76 0.76
N PHE A 173 1.25 -21.44 1.23
CA PHE A 173 1.29 -22.87 1.48
C PHE A 173 1.61 -23.69 0.23
N ALA A 174 1.08 -23.32 -0.93
CA ALA A 174 1.42 -23.96 -2.20
C ALA A 174 2.92 -23.84 -2.51
N GLY A 175 3.51 -22.68 -2.27
CA GLY A 175 4.96 -22.48 -2.38
C GLY A 175 5.76 -23.35 -1.41
N SER A 176 5.33 -23.43 -0.14
CA SER A 176 5.99 -24.21 0.91
C SER A 176 5.89 -25.73 0.72
N PHE A 177 4.82 -26.22 0.10
CA PHE A 177 4.60 -27.64 -0.16
C PHE A 177 5.19 -28.11 -1.48
N LEU A 178 5.71 -27.20 -2.29
CA LEU A 178 6.37 -27.54 -3.54
C LEU A 178 7.68 -28.28 -3.24
N GLU A 179 7.72 -29.57 -3.54
CA GLU A 179 8.94 -30.39 -3.50
C GLU A 179 9.91 -29.96 -4.61
N GLY A 180 11.22 -30.03 -4.32
CA GLY A 180 12.29 -29.71 -5.28
C GLY A 180 13.06 -28.43 -4.96
N SER A 181 13.97 -28.03 -5.86
CA SER A 181 14.84 -26.86 -5.70
C SER A 181 14.31 -25.59 -6.39
N GLU A 182 13.36 -25.73 -7.33
CA GLU A 182 12.71 -24.58 -7.96
C GLU A 182 11.64 -23.99 -7.03
N LYS A 183 11.59 -22.65 -6.97
CA LYS A 183 10.51 -21.92 -6.30
C LYS A 183 9.56 -21.32 -7.33
N ILE A 184 8.32 -21.11 -6.90
CA ILE A 184 7.31 -20.35 -7.66
C ILE A 184 7.88 -18.97 -8.00
N GLY A 185 7.63 -18.47 -9.21
CA GLY A 185 8.18 -17.20 -9.68
C GLY A 185 7.72 -15.98 -8.89
N ARG A 186 6.41 -15.91 -8.60
CA ARG A 186 5.83 -14.80 -7.83
C ARG A 186 4.60 -15.24 -7.04
N ILE A 187 4.45 -14.73 -5.83
CA ILE A 187 3.17 -14.73 -5.10
C ILE A 187 2.78 -13.28 -4.81
N THR A 188 1.52 -12.92 -5.10
CA THR A 188 0.93 -11.66 -4.66
C THR A 188 -0.19 -11.93 -3.66
N GLY A 189 -0.03 -11.41 -2.44
CA GLY A 189 -1.06 -11.44 -1.40
C GLY A 189 -1.93 -10.18 -1.43
N LEU A 190 -3.21 -10.32 -1.73
CA LEU A 190 -4.19 -9.24 -1.74
C LEU A 190 -4.94 -9.25 -0.40
N ASP A 191 -4.59 -8.31 0.45
CA ASP A 191 -5.02 -8.17 1.84
C ASP A 191 -5.09 -9.53 2.58
N PRO A 192 -3.94 -10.21 2.80
CA PRO A 192 -3.92 -11.54 3.43
C PRO A 192 -4.65 -11.52 4.77
N ALA A 193 -5.36 -12.60 5.12
CA ALA A 193 -6.18 -12.63 6.33
C ALA A 193 -5.36 -12.49 7.62
N GLY A 194 -5.84 -11.68 8.56
CA GLY A 194 -5.24 -11.48 9.88
C GLY A 194 -5.64 -12.52 10.92
N PRO A 195 -6.95 -12.76 11.16
CA PRO A 195 -7.40 -13.67 12.22
C PRO A 195 -6.84 -15.08 12.03
N LEU A 196 -6.28 -15.65 13.11
CA LEU A 196 -5.58 -16.96 13.13
C LEU A 196 -4.26 -17.04 12.32
N PHE A 197 -3.77 -15.94 11.73
CA PHE A 197 -2.49 -15.86 11.03
C PHE A 197 -1.54 -14.77 11.57
N GLU A 198 -2.07 -13.70 12.16
CA GLU A 198 -1.29 -12.64 12.80
C GLU A 198 -0.41 -13.21 13.92
N GLY A 199 0.87 -12.83 13.96
CA GLY A 199 1.85 -13.35 14.91
C GLY A 199 2.29 -14.81 14.68
N MET A 200 1.70 -15.53 13.72
CA MET A 200 2.09 -16.91 13.41
C MET A 200 3.47 -16.99 12.73
N SER A 201 4.12 -18.14 12.89
CA SER A 201 5.40 -18.49 12.24
C SER A 201 5.32 -18.34 10.72
N PRO A 202 6.40 -17.95 10.02
CA PRO A 202 6.45 -17.93 8.56
C PRO A 202 5.99 -19.23 7.87
N THR A 203 6.09 -20.39 8.53
CA THR A 203 5.62 -21.70 8.03
C THR A 203 4.09 -21.90 8.07
N ASP A 204 3.40 -21.01 8.77
CA ASP A 204 1.97 -21.13 9.09
C ASP A 204 1.14 -19.98 8.48
N ARG A 205 1.72 -19.25 7.54
CA ARG A 205 1.10 -18.13 6.81
C ARG A 205 1.87 -17.86 5.51
N LEU A 206 1.52 -16.78 4.83
CA LEU A 206 2.31 -16.26 3.72
C LEU A 206 3.65 -15.71 4.26
N SER A 207 4.74 -15.99 3.55
CA SER A 207 6.10 -15.60 3.88
C SER A 207 6.89 -15.23 2.62
N PRO A 208 7.94 -14.37 2.71
CA PRO A 208 8.88 -14.17 1.63
C PRO A 208 9.54 -15.47 1.14
N ASP A 209 9.59 -16.52 1.98
CA ASP A 209 10.24 -17.79 1.65
C ASP A 209 9.45 -18.65 0.64
N ASP A 210 8.17 -18.36 0.43
CA ASP A 210 7.25 -19.22 -0.32
C ASP A 210 7.44 -19.12 -1.85
N ALA A 211 8.13 -18.09 -2.34
CA ALA A 211 8.40 -17.91 -3.77
C ALA A 211 9.73 -17.19 -4.01
N GLU A 212 10.12 -17.07 -5.28
CA GLU A 212 11.27 -16.26 -5.67
C GLU A 212 11.10 -14.78 -5.36
N PHE A 213 9.85 -14.32 -5.43
CA PHE A 213 9.41 -12.97 -5.09
C PHE A 213 8.00 -13.02 -4.52
N VAL A 214 7.75 -12.24 -3.48
CA VAL A 214 6.46 -12.14 -2.80
C VAL A 214 6.18 -10.67 -2.56
N ASP A 215 5.02 -10.21 -2.95
CA ASP A 215 4.51 -8.86 -2.68
C ASP A 215 3.11 -8.93 -2.06
N ALA A 216 2.80 -8.03 -1.13
CA ALA A 216 1.52 -8.01 -0.46
C ALA A 216 0.92 -6.60 -0.40
N ILE A 217 -0.39 -6.48 -0.56
CA ILE A 217 -1.13 -5.23 -0.50
C ILE A 217 -2.07 -5.29 0.70
N HIS A 218 -1.84 -4.46 1.72
CA HIS A 218 -2.57 -4.42 2.98
C HIS A 218 -3.53 -3.24 2.97
N THR A 219 -4.84 -3.51 2.97
CA THR A 219 -5.87 -2.46 2.84
C THR A 219 -6.84 -2.38 4.00
N PHE A 220 -6.90 -3.40 4.87
CA PHE A 220 -7.81 -3.39 6.01
C PHE A 220 -7.21 -4.02 7.29
N THR A 221 -6.14 -3.40 7.81
CA THR A 221 -5.33 -3.93 8.92
C THR A 221 -5.65 -3.38 10.31
N HIS A 222 -6.45 -2.32 10.41
CA HIS A 222 -6.75 -1.68 11.69
C HIS A 222 -8.04 -2.21 12.29
N GLU A 223 -8.01 -2.61 13.55
CA GLU A 223 -9.21 -2.99 14.29
C GLU A 223 -10.16 -1.79 14.39
N ARG A 224 -11.35 -1.90 13.81
CA ARG A 224 -12.46 -0.99 14.09
C ARG A 224 -13.61 -1.80 14.65
N LEU A 225 -14.15 -1.34 15.78
CA LEU A 225 -15.22 -2.04 16.50
C LEU A 225 -14.84 -3.49 16.91
N GLY A 226 -13.54 -3.76 17.11
CA GLY A 226 -13.03 -5.09 17.49
C GLY A 226 -12.78 -6.05 16.33
N PHE A 227 -12.87 -5.59 15.07
CA PHE A 227 -12.64 -6.41 13.89
C PHE A 227 -11.50 -5.81 13.04
N SER A 228 -10.45 -6.60 12.80
CA SER A 228 -9.55 -6.44 11.65
C SER A 228 -9.60 -7.72 10.82
N VAL A 229 -9.58 -7.58 9.49
CA VAL A 229 -9.66 -8.74 8.59
C VAL A 229 -8.34 -8.97 7.88
N GLY A 230 -7.63 -7.91 7.51
CA GLY A 230 -6.30 -7.99 6.90
C GLY A 230 -5.18 -8.11 7.95
N ILE A 231 -4.14 -8.85 7.61
CA ILE A 231 -2.95 -9.03 8.44
C ILE A 231 -2.13 -7.74 8.49
N LYS A 232 -1.68 -7.33 9.68
CA LYS A 232 -0.92 -6.11 9.91
C LYS A 232 0.58 -6.32 9.77
N GLN A 233 1.10 -7.46 10.24
CA GLN A 233 2.51 -7.77 10.07
C GLN A 233 2.92 -7.86 8.59
N ALA A 234 4.18 -7.56 8.33
CA ALA A 234 4.76 -7.74 7.01
C ALA A 234 4.96 -9.25 6.74
N VAL A 235 4.52 -9.71 5.57
CA VAL A 235 4.51 -11.12 5.15
C VAL A 235 5.17 -11.33 3.79
N ALA A 236 5.66 -10.26 3.16
CA ALA A 236 6.21 -10.28 1.81
C ALA A 236 7.61 -9.64 1.73
N HIS A 237 8.23 -9.68 0.55
CA HIS A 237 9.46 -8.92 0.31
C HIS A 237 9.15 -7.41 0.25
N TYR A 238 8.00 -7.08 -0.36
CA TYR A 238 7.43 -5.74 -0.45
C TYR A 238 5.98 -5.77 0.06
N ASP A 239 5.74 -5.09 1.17
CA ASP A 239 4.44 -4.96 1.81
C ASP A 239 3.95 -3.52 1.62
N PHE A 240 2.89 -3.35 0.84
CA PHE A 240 2.29 -2.07 0.53
C PHE A 240 1.13 -1.79 1.48
N TYR A 241 1.10 -0.59 2.06
CA TYR A 241 0.05 -0.13 2.95
C TYR A 241 -0.62 1.15 2.36
N PRO A 242 -1.44 1.02 1.29
CA PRO A 242 -2.24 2.12 0.76
C PRO A 242 -3.06 2.81 1.85
N ASN A 243 -2.96 4.14 1.92
CA ASN A 243 -3.64 4.99 2.89
C ASN A 243 -3.33 4.56 4.35
N GLY A 244 -2.11 4.08 4.60
CA GLY A 244 -1.68 3.54 5.90
C GLY A 244 -2.00 2.06 6.10
N GLY A 245 -2.77 1.45 5.19
CA GLY A 245 -3.24 0.07 5.27
C GLY A 245 -4.38 -0.14 6.26
N ASP A 246 -4.90 0.94 6.85
CA ASP A 246 -5.97 0.89 7.85
C ASP A 246 -7.34 0.80 7.18
N PHE A 247 -7.75 1.85 6.47
CA PHE A 247 -9.06 1.96 5.87
C PHE A 247 -8.98 2.77 4.58
N GLN A 248 -9.79 2.41 3.59
CA GLN A 248 -9.62 2.90 2.22
C GLN A 248 -10.57 4.06 1.89
N PRO A 249 -10.11 5.12 1.21
CA PRO A 249 -10.96 6.23 0.78
C PRO A 249 -12.17 5.74 -0.01
N GLY A 250 -13.35 6.24 0.32
CA GLY A 250 -14.62 5.85 -0.30
C GLY A 250 -15.28 4.59 0.27
N CYS A 251 -14.69 3.94 1.27
CA CYS A 251 -15.33 2.81 1.98
C CYS A 251 -15.93 3.21 3.34
N ASN A 252 -15.89 4.49 3.73
CA ASN A 252 -15.99 4.91 5.15
C ASN A 252 -17.26 4.43 5.86
N LEU A 253 -17.11 4.08 7.15
CA LEU A 253 -18.18 3.65 8.06
C LEU A 253 -19.32 4.67 8.25
N HIS A 254 -19.22 5.89 7.70
CA HIS A 254 -20.35 6.84 7.72
C HIS A 254 -21.53 6.28 6.91
N ASN A 255 -21.25 5.43 5.92
CA ASN A 255 -22.25 4.69 5.19
C ASN A 255 -22.70 3.42 5.94
N ILE A 256 -22.25 3.11 7.16
CA ILE A 256 -22.86 2.00 7.92
C ILE A 256 -24.34 2.30 8.16
N TYR A 257 -24.72 3.55 8.41
CA TYR A 257 -26.14 3.88 8.55
C TYR A 257 -26.90 3.74 7.23
N GLU A 258 -26.32 4.20 6.11
CA GLU A 258 -26.89 4.00 4.77
C GLU A 258 -26.96 2.51 4.40
N HIS A 259 -25.86 1.78 4.50
CA HIS A 259 -25.77 0.35 4.24
C HIS A 259 -26.60 -0.48 5.23
N ILE A 260 -26.77 -0.09 6.50
CA ILE A 260 -27.71 -0.75 7.42
C ILE A 260 -29.15 -0.40 7.06
N SER A 261 -29.42 0.83 6.62
CA SER A 261 -30.76 1.22 6.18
C SER A 261 -31.18 0.54 4.87
N GLU A 262 -30.21 0.25 3.99
CA GLU A 262 -30.43 -0.35 2.67
C GLU A 262 -30.35 -1.89 2.72
N TYR A 263 -29.40 -2.44 3.48
CA TYR A 263 -29.09 -3.88 3.52
C TYR A 263 -29.24 -4.53 4.91
N GLY A 264 -29.75 -3.82 5.93
CA GLY A 264 -29.91 -4.35 7.29
C GLY A 264 -28.56 -4.68 7.96
N ILE A 265 -28.51 -5.72 8.78
CA ILE A 265 -27.26 -6.15 9.48
C ILE A 265 -26.13 -6.49 8.47
N SER A 266 -26.49 -6.87 7.24
CA SER A 266 -25.55 -7.16 6.14
C SER A 266 -24.78 -5.92 5.63
N GLY A 267 -25.23 -4.70 5.96
CA GLY A 267 -24.50 -3.47 5.64
C GLY A 267 -23.12 -3.39 6.31
N PHE A 268 -22.95 -4.08 7.44
CA PHE A 268 -21.65 -4.23 8.10
C PHE A 268 -20.69 -5.10 7.27
N GLU A 269 -21.19 -6.21 6.72
CA GLU A 269 -20.42 -7.11 5.86
C GLU A 269 -19.97 -6.40 4.58
N GLN A 270 -20.85 -5.59 3.99
CA GLN A 270 -20.54 -4.86 2.75
C GLN A 270 -19.48 -3.77 2.96
N THR A 271 -19.49 -3.11 4.13
CA THR A 271 -18.49 -2.10 4.49
C THR A 271 -17.12 -2.74 4.77
N VAL A 272 -17.11 -3.88 5.47
CA VAL A 272 -15.91 -4.68 5.72
C VAL A 272 -15.31 -5.20 4.41
N LYS A 273 -16.15 -5.69 3.50
CA LYS A 273 -15.75 -6.15 2.16
C LYS A 273 -15.12 -5.02 1.33
N CYS A 274 -15.65 -3.79 1.37
CA CYS A 274 -15.12 -2.67 0.55
C CYS A 274 -13.63 -2.39 0.81
N ALA A 275 -13.23 -2.25 2.09
CA ALA A 275 -11.84 -1.97 2.42
C ALA A 275 -10.92 -3.17 2.17
N HIS A 276 -11.43 -4.39 2.40
CA HIS A 276 -10.70 -5.64 2.19
C HIS A 276 -10.43 -5.90 0.69
N GLU A 277 -11.48 -5.82 -0.13
CA GLU A 277 -11.46 -6.05 -1.59
C GLU A 277 -10.73 -4.91 -2.34
N ARG A 278 -10.49 -3.75 -1.72
CA ARG A 278 -9.71 -2.67 -2.35
C ARG A 278 -8.34 -3.15 -2.82
N SER A 279 -7.70 -4.08 -2.13
CA SER A 279 -6.43 -4.69 -2.56
C SER A 279 -6.52 -5.29 -3.97
N VAL A 280 -7.64 -5.97 -4.27
CA VAL A 280 -7.95 -6.55 -5.59
C VAL A 280 -8.10 -5.46 -6.63
N HIS A 281 -8.90 -4.42 -6.35
CA HIS A 281 -9.10 -3.34 -7.30
C HIS A 281 -7.83 -2.51 -7.57
N LEU A 282 -6.97 -2.32 -6.56
CA LEU A 282 -5.67 -1.68 -6.75
C LEU A 282 -4.75 -2.51 -7.67
N PHE A 283 -4.79 -3.83 -7.54
CA PHE A 283 -4.03 -4.72 -8.43
C PHE A 283 -4.61 -4.70 -9.86
N ILE A 284 -5.93 -4.73 -10.02
CA ILE A 284 -6.58 -4.58 -11.33
C ILE A 284 -6.24 -3.23 -11.97
N ASP A 285 -6.30 -2.13 -11.21
CA ASP A 285 -5.93 -0.80 -11.68
C ASP A 285 -4.49 -0.76 -12.22
N SER A 286 -3.56 -1.43 -11.56
CA SER A 286 -2.16 -1.51 -12.01
C SER A 286 -1.99 -2.23 -13.35
N LEU A 287 -2.90 -3.14 -13.71
CA LEU A 287 -2.92 -3.83 -15.00
C LEU A 287 -3.53 -2.97 -16.10
N LEU A 288 -4.64 -2.30 -15.78
CA LEU A 288 -5.46 -1.54 -16.73
C LEU A 288 -4.84 -0.17 -17.06
N ASN A 289 -4.23 0.50 -16.07
CA ASN A 289 -3.76 1.87 -16.18
C ASN A 289 -2.23 1.94 -16.14
N LYS A 290 -1.57 1.39 -17.17
CA LYS A 290 -0.09 1.31 -17.27
C LYS A 290 0.60 2.68 -17.34
N ASP A 291 -0.09 3.71 -17.79
CA ASP A 291 0.38 5.11 -17.79
C ASP A 291 0.20 5.78 -16.41
N LYS A 292 -0.68 5.24 -15.55
CA LYS A 292 -1.00 5.77 -14.22
C LYS A 292 -0.60 4.81 -13.11
N GLN A 293 0.62 4.29 -13.18
CA GLN A 293 1.15 3.46 -12.10
C GLN A 293 1.34 4.24 -10.80
N SER A 294 0.91 3.63 -9.70
CA SER A 294 1.00 4.18 -8.35
C SER A 294 2.37 3.89 -7.74
N THR A 295 3.06 4.92 -7.25
CA THR A 295 4.36 4.80 -6.59
C THR A 295 4.19 4.73 -5.08
N ALA A 296 4.82 3.75 -4.44
CA ALA A 296 4.85 3.61 -3.00
C ALA A 296 6.25 3.83 -2.43
N TYR A 297 6.32 4.36 -1.22
CA TYR A 297 7.54 4.84 -0.59
C TYR A 297 7.81 4.11 0.72
N MET A 298 9.02 3.58 0.86
CA MET A 298 9.48 2.89 2.05
C MET A 298 9.53 3.85 3.23
N CYS A 299 8.85 3.48 4.30
CA CYS A 299 8.75 4.30 5.50
C CYS A 299 8.70 3.40 6.75
N SER A 300 8.98 3.96 7.92
CA SER A 300 8.91 3.21 9.18
C SER A 300 7.47 2.92 9.60
N ASN A 301 6.56 3.86 9.40
CA ASN A 301 5.14 3.76 9.69
C ASN A 301 4.35 4.86 8.96
N ASN A 302 3.02 4.78 9.02
CA ASN A 302 2.14 5.75 8.39
C ASN A 302 2.31 7.18 8.95
N LYS A 303 2.54 7.35 10.27
CA LYS A 303 2.77 8.68 10.88
C LYS A 303 4.00 9.38 10.28
N ALA A 304 5.07 8.64 9.98
CA ALA A 304 6.23 9.19 9.27
C ALA A 304 5.92 9.49 7.79
N PHE A 305 5.10 8.66 7.14
CA PHE A 305 4.73 8.86 5.74
C PHE A 305 3.88 10.13 5.56
N VAL A 306 2.84 10.33 6.38
CA VAL A 306 1.95 11.50 6.34
C VAL A 306 2.70 12.81 6.65
N ARG A 307 3.79 12.75 7.45
CA ARG A 307 4.70 13.90 7.64
C ARG A 307 5.57 14.21 6.41
N GLY A 308 5.45 13.46 5.32
CA GLY A 308 6.13 13.70 4.05
C GLY A 308 7.63 13.37 4.05
N VAL A 309 8.18 12.76 5.10
CA VAL A 309 9.64 12.54 5.22
C VAL A 309 10.18 11.32 4.45
N CYS A 310 9.31 10.56 3.79
CA CYS A 310 9.64 9.27 3.19
C CYS A 310 9.69 9.23 1.65
N LEU A 311 9.49 10.34 0.94
CA LEU A 311 9.37 10.38 -0.54
C LEU A 311 10.69 10.17 -1.32
N ASP A 312 11.68 9.44 -0.80
CA ASP A 312 12.96 9.18 -1.47
C ASP A 312 12.95 7.82 -2.19
N CYS A 313 13.31 7.80 -3.47
CA CYS A 313 13.34 6.58 -4.28
C CYS A 313 14.70 5.88 -4.34
N ARG A 314 15.78 6.55 -3.90
CA ARG A 314 17.15 6.01 -3.97
C ARG A 314 17.28 4.68 -3.24
N ARG A 315 18.14 3.79 -3.73
CA ARG A 315 18.42 2.47 -3.13
C ARG A 315 17.16 1.60 -2.92
N ASN A 316 16.25 1.60 -3.89
CA ASN A 316 15.02 0.81 -3.83
C ASN A 316 14.11 1.16 -2.63
N ARG A 317 14.11 2.45 -2.25
CA ARG A 317 13.20 3.00 -1.23
C ARG A 317 11.84 3.38 -1.80
N CYS A 318 11.62 3.26 -3.10
CA CYS A 318 10.30 3.27 -3.68
C CYS A 318 10.13 2.12 -4.67
N ASN A 319 8.88 1.76 -4.92
CA ASN A 319 8.50 0.74 -5.89
C ASN A 319 7.09 1.01 -6.44
N THR A 320 6.75 0.33 -7.53
CA THR A 320 5.42 0.39 -8.12
C THR A 320 4.46 -0.56 -7.41
N LEU A 321 3.25 -0.10 -7.09
CA LEU A 321 2.18 -0.95 -6.57
C LEU A 321 1.60 -1.83 -7.69
N GLY A 322 1.42 -3.13 -7.42
CA GLY A 322 0.68 -4.04 -8.30
C GLY A 322 1.55 -4.81 -9.30
N TYR A 323 1.06 -5.01 -10.52
CA TYR A 323 1.61 -6.00 -11.46
C TYR A 323 3.05 -5.69 -11.90
N ASP A 324 3.36 -4.44 -12.25
CA ASP A 324 4.67 -4.03 -12.78
C ASP A 324 5.70 -3.65 -11.69
N ILE A 325 5.52 -4.18 -10.49
CA ILE A 325 6.50 -4.03 -9.40
C ILE A 325 7.90 -4.47 -9.82
N ARG A 326 8.92 -3.70 -9.42
CA ARG A 326 10.32 -4.11 -9.59
C ARG A 326 10.67 -5.21 -8.59
N LYS A 327 10.91 -6.42 -9.10
CA LYS A 327 11.21 -7.64 -8.33
C LYS A 327 12.65 -7.65 -7.81
N VAL A 328 12.92 -6.91 -6.73
CA VAL A 328 14.25 -6.88 -6.08
C VAL A 328 14.24 -7.77 -4.86
N ARG A 329 15.12 -8.77 -4.79
CA ARG A 329 15.31 -9.55 -3.56
C ARG A 329 15.94 -8.67 -2.47
N THR A 330 15.36 -8.72 -1.28
CA THR A 330 15.81 -7.95 -0.13
C THR A 330 15.96 -8.90 1.05
N GLY A 331 17.03 -8.76 1.85
CA GLY A 331 17.24 -9.61 3.02
C GLY A 331 16.26 -9.35 4.17
N ARG A 332 15.38 -8.35 4.05
CA ARG A 332 14.30 -8.01 4.98
C ARG A 332 13.08 -7.52 4.22
N SER A 333 11.89 -7.76 4.77
CA SER A 333 10.63 -7.18 4.29
C SER A 333 10.67 -5.65 4.34
N LYS A 334 10.11 -5.02 3.31
CA LYS A 334 10.01 -3.56 3.20
C LYS A 334 8.56 -3.14 3.31
N LYS A 335 8.27 -2.22 4.23
CA LYS A 335 6.96 -1.57 4.35
C LYS A 335 6.94 -0.29 3.51
N LEU A 336 6.02 -0.21 2.54
CA LEU A 336 5.85 0.93 1.66
C LEU A 336 4.47 1.53 1.86
N PHE A 337 4.39 2.85 1.74
CA PHE A 337 3.17 3.62 1.94
C PHE A 337 2.93 4.52 0.73
N LEU A 338 1.65 4.74 0.43
CA LEU A 338 1.15 5.64 -0.60
C LEU A 338 -0.29 6.03 -0.26
N ASN A 339 -0.78 7.13 -0.79
CA ASN A 339 -2.21 7.45 -0.77
C ASN A 339 -2.85 7.12 -2.12
N THR A 340 -4.15 6.90 -2.11
CA THR A 340 -4.93 6.61 -3.31
C THR A 340 -6.23 7.40 -3.33
N ARG A 341 -6.81 7.53 -4.52
CA ARG A 341 -8.18 8.06 -4.67
C ARG A 341 -9.21 7.06 -4.12
N SER A 342 -10.46 7.53 -4.01
CA SER A 342 -11.60 6.68 -3.65
C SER A 342 -12.09 5.80 -4.80
N ARG A 343 -11.79 6.16 -6.06
CA ARG A 343 -12.24 5.46 -7.27
C ARG A 343 -11.10 5.30 -8.28
N MET A 344 -11.22 4.30 -9.13
CA MET A 344 -10.27 3.99 -10.21
C MET A 344 -10.35 5.06 -11.33
N PRO A 345 -9.23 5.50 -11.95
CA PRO A 345 -7.85 5.15 -11.63
C PRO A 345 -7.42 5.73 -10.27
N PHE A 346 -6.71 4.92 -9.48
CA PHE A 346 -6.47 5.21 -8.06
C PHE A 346 -5.25 6.10 -7.79
N LYS A 347 -4.42 6.34 -8.80
CA LYS A 347 -3.17 7.10 -8.68
C LYS A 347 -3.36 8.48 -8.08
N LEU A 348 -2.43 8.84 -7.19
CA LEU A 348 -2.17 10.20 -6.72
C LEU A 348 -0.68 10.54 -6.92
N TYR A 349 -0.40 11.83 -7.02
CA TYR A 349 0.92 12.43 -7.02
C TYR A 349 1.25 12.94 -5.62
N HIS A 350 2.45 12.65 -5.13
CA HIS A 350 2.86 12.90 -3.74
C HIS A 350 3.85 14.06 -3.68
N TYR A 351 3.53 15.10 -2.92
CA TYR A 351 4.35 16.29 -2.77
C TYR A 351 4.75 16.47 -1.31
N GLN A 352 6.05 16.42 -1.02
CA GLN A 352 6.58 16.81 0.28
C GLN A 352 6.77 18.33 0.29
N PHE A 353 6.05 18.99 1.18
CA PHE A 353 6.23 20.42 1.46
C PHE A 353 7.12 20.60 2.67
N ARG A 354 7.98 21.61 2.60
CA ARG A 354 8.82 22.05 3.69
C ARG A 354 8.78 23.57 3.77
N ILE A 355 8.09 24.10 4.78
CA ILE A 355 7.91 25.54 4.99
C ILE A 355 8.79 25.98 6.16
N GLN A 356 9.60 27.02 5.94
CA GLN A 356 10.41 27.64 6.98
C GLN A 356 9.67 28.86 7.54
N PHE A 357 9.36 28.84 8.83
CA PHE A 357 8.84 30.00 9.57
C PHE A 357 10.00 30.70 10.26
N ILE A 358 10.03 32.03 10.17
CA ILE A 358 11.13 32.85 10.68
C ILE A 358 10.61 33.79 11.76
N ASN A 359 11.36 33.93 12.86
CA ASN A 359 11.16 34.92 13.92
C ASN A 359 9.72 35.00 14.45
N GLN A 360 9.07 33.85 14.66
CA GLN A 360 7.71 33.81 15.20
C GLN A 360 7.73 34.06 16.72
N THR A 361 7.40 35.28 17.13
CA THR A 361 7.45 35.72 18.53
C THR A 361 6.28 35.20 19.38
N LYS A 362 5.15 34.83 18.77
CA LYS A 362 3.98 34.25 19.44
C LYS A 362 3.66 32.89 18.84
N ARG A 363 3.10 31.98 19.65
CA ARG A 363 2.59 30.68 19.19
C ARG A 363 1.37 30.90 18.30
N ILE A 364 1.43 30.41 17.06
CA ILE A 364 0.35 30.55 16.07
C ILE A 364 -0.02 29.17 15.50
N GLU A 365 -1.31 28.98 15.21
CA GLU A 365 -1.87 27.80 14.53
C GLU A 365 -2.60 28.30 13.27
N PRO A 366 -1.89 28.48 12.14
CA PRO A 366 -2.45 29.13 10.96
C PRO A 366 -3.19 28.15 10.04
N THR A 367 -4.26 28.63 9.40
CA THR A 367 -4.86 27.96 8.24
C THR A 367 -4.28 28.57 6.97
N LEU A 368 -3.64 27.76 6.13
CA LEU A 368 -2.96 28.19 4.93
C LEU A 368 -3.68 27.63 3.70
N THR A 369 -4.03 28.50 2.77
CA THR A 369 -4.54 28.09 1.46
C THR A 369 -3.40 28.18 0.45
N ILE A 370 -3.04 27.05 -0.14
CA ILE A 370 -1.91 26.93 -1.08
C ILE A 370 -2.43 26.52 -2.45
N SER A 371 -1.99 27.20 -3.51
CA SER A 371 -2.17 26.72 -4.87
C SER A 371 -0.84 26.62 -5.60
N LEU A 372 -0.68 25.53 -6.36
CA LEU A 372 0.49 25.23 -7.16
C LEU A 372 0.15 25.34 -8.64
N THR A 373 0.94 26.11 -9.38
CA THR A 373 0.90 26.14 -10.84
C THR A 373 2.11 25.40 -11.37
N GLY A 374 1.88 24.39 -12.21
CA GLY A 374 2.94 23.69 -12.94
C GLY A 374 2.84 23.90 -14.45
N THR A 375 3.74 23.29 -15.20
CA THR A 375 3.80 23.43 -16.67
C THR A 375 2.61 22.79 -17.39
N LYS A 376 1.91 21.86 -16.75
CA LYS A 376 0.78 21.13 -17.35
C LYS A 376 -0.56 21.67 -16.87
N GLU A 377 -0.70 21.79 -15.56
CA GLU A 377 -1.98 22.10 -14.89
C GLU A 377 -1.75 22.92 -13.60
N GLU A 378 -2.84 23.36 -12.99
CA GLU A 378 -2.89 24.06 -11.71
C GLU A 378 -3.71 23.26 -10.68
N SER A 379 -3.25 23.21 -9.43
CA SER A 379 -3.83 22.35 -8.38
C SER A 379 -5.21 22.78 -7.86
N GLY A 380 -5.67 23.98 -8.22
CA GLY A 380 -6.69 24.68 -7.43
C GLY A 380 -6.20 25.06 -6.04
N ASP A 381 -7.09 25.63 -5.22
CA ASP A 381 -6.81 26.06 -3.85
C ASP A 381 -6.87 24.86 -2.89
N LEU A 382 -5.77 24.63 -2.17
CA LEU A 382 -5.61 23.57 -1.18
C LEU A 382 -5.58 24.21 0.21
N THR A 383 -6.68 24.10 0.95
CA THR A 383 -6.78 24.62 2.31
C THR A 383 -6.16 23.63 3.29
N ILE A 384 -5.22 24.13 4.11
CA ILE A 384 -4.41 23.35 5.04
C ILE A 384 -4.48 23.99 6.42
N SER A 385 -5.03 23.29 7.39
CA SER A 385 -5.07 23.75 8.78
C SER A 385 -3.89 23.19 9.57
N LEU A 386 -2.99 24.06 10.03
CA LEU A 386 -1.83 23.71 10.86
C LEU A 386 -2.20 23.88 12.36
N THR A 387 -2.86 22.88 12.94
CA THR A 387 -3.40 22.92 14.31
C THR A 387 -2.82 21.83 15.21
N GLY A 388 -2.81 22.03 16.52
CA GLY A 388 -2.45 21.01 17.50
C GLY A 388 -3.55 19.97 17.76
N THR A 389 -4.78 20.23 17.33
CA THR A 389 -5.93 19.34 17.50
C THR A 389 -6.36 18.72 16.17
N LYS A 390 -6.88 17.50 16.20
CA LYS A 390 -7.45 16.86 15.01
C LYS A 390 -8.85 17.42 14.80
N GLU A 391 -9.02 18.36 13.88
CA GLU A 391 -10.34 18.81 13.45
C GLU A 391 -10.94 17.80 12.45
N GLU A 392 -12.26 17.57 12.55
CA GLU A 392 -13.04 16.75 11.61
C GLU A 392 -13.56 17.56 10.41
N SER A 393 -13.00 18.74 10.14
CA SER A 393 -13.34 19.53 8.96
C SER A 393 -12.89 18.80 7.69
N GLY A 394 -13.61 19.02 6.58
CA GLY A 394 -13.29 18.43 5.27
C GLY A 394 -11.98 18.90 4.65
N ASP A 395 -11.28 19.85 5.30
CA ASP A 395 -10.02 20.43 4.85
C ASP A 395 -8.80 19.56 5.29
N LEU A 396 -7.66 19.72 4.62
CA LEU A 396 -6.43 18.98 4.94
C LEU A 396 -5.86 19.46 6.28
N THR A 397 -6.29 18.84 7.37
CA THR A 397 -5.77 19.15 8.71
C THR A 397 -4.45 18.44 8.96
N ILE A 398 -3.39 19.21 9.21
CA ILE A 398 -2.05 18.71 9.50
C ILE A 398 -1.75 18.99 10.97
N THR A 399 -1.76 17.94 11.77
CA THR A 399 -1.52 18.06 13.21
C THR A 399 -0.06 18.42 13.48
N ILE A 400 0.17 19.51 14.20
CA ILE A 400 1.49 19.91 14.66
C ILE A 400 1.59 19.66 16.18
N ASP A 401 2.54 18.81 16.59
CA ASP A 401 2.70 18.42 18.00
C ASP A 401 3.01 19.63 18.92
N GLU A 402 3.65 20.69 18.40
CA GLU A 402 3.97 21.93 19.11
C GLU A 402 3.65 23.13 18.20
N GLY A 403 2.85 24.10 18.68
CA GLY A 403 2.49 25.27 17.87
C GLY A 403 3.70 26.06 17.36
N ILE A 404 3.53 26.79 16.27
CA ILE A 404 4.63 27.42 15.54
C ILE A 404 5.22 28.56 16.38
N SER A 405 6.49 28.41 16.80
CA SER A 405 7.25 29.45 17.52
C SER A 405 8.72 29.48 17.08
N GLY A 406 9.35 30.65 17.16
CA GLY A 406 10.75 30.85 16.78
C GLY A 406 11.06 30.57 15.30
N ASN A 407 12.25 30.00 15.06
CA ASN A 407 12.72 29.59 13.73
C ASN A 407 12.50 28.09 13.57
N THR A 408 11.38 27.71 12.96
CA THR A 408 10.97 26.31 12.82
C THR A 408 10.74 25.96 11.36
N THR A 409 10.95 24.69 11.02
CA THR A 409 10.66 24.17 9.69
C THR A 409 9.68 23.02 9.80
N PHE A 410 8.51 23.18 9.19
CA PHE A 410 7.50 22.14 9.15
C PHE A 410 7.57 21.39 7.83
N THR A 411 7.42 20.07 7.93
CA THR A 411 7.40 19.17 6.77
C THR A 411 6.11 18.38 6.80
N PHE A 412 5.45 18.29 5.66
CA PHE A 412 4.20 17.56 5.52
C PHE A 412 3.99 17.06 4.10
N LEU A 413 3.03 16.15 3.94
CA LEU A 413 2.66 15.55 2.66
C LEU A 413 1.36 16.16 2.14
N ILE A 414 1.34 16.54 0.87
CA ILE A 414 0.13 16.81 0.10
C ILE A 414 0.05 15.79 -1.02
N THR A 415 -1.16 15.38 -1.39
CA THR A 415 -1.41 14.52 -2.55
C THR A 415 -2.42 15.14 -3.49
N LEU A 416 -2.17 15.05 -4.80
CA LEU A 416 -3.03 15.57 -5.87
C LEU A 416 -3.37 14.46 -6.86
N ASP A 417 -4.54 14.51 -7.49
CA ASP A 417 -4.93 13.56 -8.54
C ASP A 417 -4.54 13.99 -9.96
N ILE A 418 -3.92 15.18 -10.08
CA ILE A 418 -3.42 15.74 -11.34
C ILE A 418 -1.89 15.80 -11.39
N ASP A 419 -1.34 15.65 -12.59
CA ASP A 419 0.09 15.84 -12.86
C ASP A 419 0.36 17.30 -13.19
N LEU A 420 0.87 18.06 -12.22
CA LEU A 420 1.25 19.46 -12.44
C LEU A 420 2.45 19.61 -13.40
N GLY A 421 3.22 18.55 -13.62
CA GLY A 421 4.49 18.63 -14.31
C GLY A 421 5.52 19.42 -13.50
N GLU A 422 6.24 20.32 -14.17
CA GLU A 422 7.27 21.12 -13.54
C GLU A 422 6.68 22.30 -12.78
N LEU A 423 6.77 22.31 -11.44
CA LEU A 423 6.16 23.35 -10.59
C LEU A 423 6.80 24.73 -10.83
N MET A 424 6.03 25.76 -11.15
CA MET A 424 6.52 27.09 -11.54
C MET A 424 6.25 28.17 -10.48
N LEU A 425 5.02 28.20 -9.96
CA LEU A 425 4.53 29.20 -9.01
C LEU A 425 3.88 28.50 -7.82
N LEU A 426 4.04 29.10 -6.64
CA LEU A 426 3.31 28.75 -5.44
C LEU A 426 2.62 30.00 -4.92
N LYS A 427 1.31 29.95 -4.81
CA LYS A 427 0.49 30.99 -4.18
C LYS A 427 0.09 30.51 -2.79
N LEU A 428 0.23 31.37 -1.80
CA LEU A 428 -0.08 31.07 -0.41
C LEU A 428 -0.90 32.20 0.19
N ARG A 429 -1.98 31.86 0.86
CA ARG A 429 -2.86 32.77 1.60
C ARG A 429 -2.97 32.29 3.04
N TRP A 430 -2.84 33.21 3.98
CA TRP A 430 -3.09 32.89 5.39
C TRP A 430 -4.53 33.24 5.76
N GLU A 431 -5.35 32.22 6.02
CA GLU A 431 -6.69 32.36 6.55
C GLU A 431 -6.63 32.53 8.07
N GLY A 432 -7.09 33.68 8.53
CA GLY A 432 -7.16 33.99 9.95
C GLY A 432 -8.29 33.26 10.66
N SER A 433 -8.08 32.82 11.91
CA SER A 433 -9.17 32.27 12.72
C SER A 433 -10.18 33.35 13.13
N ASP A 434 -11.46 32.99 13.27
CA ASP A 434 -12.52 33.94 13.65
C ASP A 434 -12.31 34.51 15.06
N LEU A 435 -11.65 33.75 15.95
CA LEU A 435 -11.24 34.22 17.27
C LEU A 435 -10.23 35.37 17.17
N TRP A 436 -9.27 35.31 16.24
CA TRP A 436 -8.30 36.38 16.01
C TRP A 436 -8.92 37.60 15.32
N LYS A 437 -9.83 37.39 14.37
CA LYS A 437 -10.61 38.48 13.74
C LYS A 437 -11.40 39.25 14.80
N ASN A 438 -12.12 38.54 15.69
CA ASN A 438 -12.95 39.15 16.72
C ASN A 438 -12.14 39.84 17.82
N MET A 439 -11.03 39.24 18.26
CA MET A 439 -10.13 39.83 19.24
C MET A 439 -9.51 41.13 18.72
N TRP A 440 -9.08 41.18 17.45
CA TRP A 440 -8.50 42.38 16.86
C TRP A 440 -9.51 43.49 16.62
N ASN A 441 -10.70 43.16 16.09
CA ASN A 441 -11.79 44.12 15.95
C ASN A 441 -12.17 44.77 17.29
N ARG A 442 -12.04 44.01 18.40
CA ARG A 442 -12.30 44.49 19.76
C ARG A 442 -11.17 45.37 20.31
N VAL A 443 -9.92 45.12 19.94
CA VAL A 443 -8.77 45.98 20.32
C VAL A 443 -8.84 47.32 19.60
N GLN A 444 -9.13 47.32 18.30
CA GLN A 444 -9.27 48.53 17.49
C GLN A 444 -10.42 49.45 17.95
N THR A 445 -11.47 48.89 18.57
CA THR A 445 -12.61 49.66 19.07
C THR A 445 -12.38 50.25 20.47
N ILE A 446 -11.48 49.70 21.28
CA ILE A 446 -11.23 50.15 22.67
C ILE A 446 -10.13 51.23 22.73
N PHE A 447 -9.16 51.23 21.82
CA PHE A 447 -8.07 52.22 21.77
C PHE A 447 -7.95 52.89 20.39
N PRO A 448 -8.75 53.93 20.09
CA PRO A 448 -8.71 54.60 18.79
C PRO A 448 -7.46 55.48 18.57
N TRP A 449 -6.66 55.74 19.60
CA TRP A 449 -5.50 56.65 19.58
C TRP A 449 -4.23 56.02 20.20
N GLY A 450 -4.07 54.70 20.07
CA GLY A 450 -2.82 53.98 20.36
C GLY A 450 -2.03 53.74 19.09
N GLY A 451 -0.70 53.89 19.15
CA GLY A 451 0.20 53.84 17.99
C GLY A 451 0.01 52.63 17.08
N GLN A 452 0.32 52.82 15.80
CA GLN A 452 0.20 51.90 14.66
C GLN A 452 0.60 50.45 15.02
N GLU A 453 -0.36 49.69 15.56
CA GLU A 453 -0.12 48.36 16.09
C GLU A 453 -0.17 47.39 14.89
N SER A 454 0.98 46.77 14.57
CA SER A 454 1.19 46.04 13.33
C SER A 454 0.21 44.86 13.22
N LYS A 455 -0.48 44.75 12.08
CA LYS A 455 -1.28 43.55 11.74
C LYS A 455 -0.43 42.30 11.98
N PRO A 456 -1.01 41.19 12.46
CA PRO A 456 -0.27 39.95 12.61
C PRO A 456 0.25 39.52 11.23
N GLN A 457 1.54 39.16 11.19
CA GLN A 457 2.26 38.80 9.98
C GLN A 457 2.93 37.45 10.18
N LEU A 458 2.73 36.53 9.24
CA LEU A 458 3.54 35.32 9.15
C LEU A 458 4.79 35.62 8.32
N THR A 459 5.95 35.61 8.96
CA THR A 459 7.22 35.68 8.23
C THR A 459 7.61 34.29 7.74
N LEU A 460 7.50 34.10 6.42
CA LEU A 460 7.87 32.86 5.74
C LEU A 460 9.22 33.03 5.04
N GLY A 461 10.09 32.04 5.24
CA GLY A 461 11.34 31.91 4.53
C GLY A 461 11.17 31.16 3.22
N LYS A 462 12.09 30.24 2.96
CA LYS A 462 12.07 29.40 1.77
C LYS A 462 11.03 28.28 1.92
N ILE A 463 10.20 28.11 0.90
CA ILE A 463 9.29 26.96 0.76
C ILE A 463 9.94 25.96 -0.19
N SER A 464 10.15 24.73 0.25
CA SER A 464 10.71 23.67 -0.61
C SER A 464 9.66 22.61 -0.87
N VAL A 465 9.46 22.25 -2.14
CA VAL A 465 8.54 21.19 -2.56
C VAL A 465 9.34 20.09 -3.25
N LYS A 466 9.14 18.85 -2.84
CA LYS A 466 9.67 17.67 -3.53
C LYS A 466 8.52 16.85 -4.10
N ALA A 467 8.50 16.70 -5.42
CA ALA A 467 7.61 15.75 -6.08
C ALA A 467 8.19 14.34 -5.93
N GLY A 468 7.38 13.41 -5.42
CA GLY A 468 7.76 12.02 -5.18
C GLY A 468 7.95 11.27 -6.50
N GLU A 469 7.01 11.38 -7.42
CA GLU A 469 6.99 10.60 -8.66
C GLU A 469 8.16 10.98 -9.59
N THR A 470 8.46 12.28 -9.71
CA THR A 470 9.56 12.78 -10.56
C THR A 470 10.88 12.91 -9.80
N GLN A 471 10.88 12.76 -8.47
CA GLN A 471 12.00 13.04 -7.57
C GLN A 471 12.59 14.46 -7.66
N GLN A 472 11.93 15.37 -8.38
CA GLN A 472 12.36 16.77 -8.53
C GLN A 472 12.16 17.55 -7.24
N ARG A 473 13.07 18.49 -6.98
CA ARG A 473 13.00 19.40 -5.83
C ARG A 473 12.97 20.83 -6.32
N THR A 474 11.90 21.53 -6.00
CA THR A 474 11.70 22.94 -6.33
C THR A 474 11.74 23.75 -5.04
N SER A 475 12.34 24.93 -5.13
CA SER A 475 12.43 25.87 -4.02
C SER A 475 11.77 27.16 -4.44
N PHE A 476 10.86 27.65 -3.63
CA PHE A 476 10.09 28.86 -3.85
C PHE A 476 10.55 29.94 -2.87
N CYS A 477 10.81 31.13 -3.41
CA CYS A 477 11.28 32.31 -2.71
C CYS A 477 10.33 33.47 -3.00
N PRO A 478 10.16 34.41 -2.07
CA PRO A 478 9.38 35.62 -2.33
C PRO A 478 10.01 36.42 -3.47
N MET A 479 9.18 37.09 -4.29
CA MET A 479 9.67 37.88 -5.44
C MET A 479 10.62 39.01 -5.04
N LYS A 480 10.46 39.58 -3.83
CA LYS A 480 11.33 40.61 -3.27
C LYS A 480 11.76 40.26 -1.84
N ASN A 481 12.94 40.71 -1.40
CA ASN A 481 13.46 40.41 -0.06
C ASN A 481 12.57 40.96 1.08
N ASN A 482 11.87 42.09 0.86
CA ASN A 482 10.96 42.69 1.85
C ASN A 482 9.56 42.06 1.87
N GLU A 483 9.32 41.02 1.06
CA GLU A 483 8.01 40.39 0.87
C GLU A 483 7.89 39.04 1.59
N GLN A 484 8.71 38.80 2.62
CA GLN A 484 8.66 37.59 3.46
C GLN A 484 7.44 37.56 4.39
N HIS A 485 6.81 38.72 4.62
CA HIS A 485 5.64 38.85 5.47
C HIS A 485 4.36 38.52 4.69
N VAL A 486 3.59 37.58 5.22
CA VAL A 486 2.25 37.22 4.75
C VAL A 486 1.24 37.82 5.73
N GLU A 487 0.46 38.79 5.25
CA GLU A 487 -0.67 39.34 6.00
C GLU A 487 -1.88 38.40 5.91
N MET A 488 -2.75 38.45 6.92
CA MET A 488 -4.00 37.69 6.91
C MET A 488 -4.88 38.05 5.71
N ALA A 489 -5.50 37.04 5.11
CA ALA A 489 -6.38 37.10 3.95
C ALA A 489 -5.76 37.66 2.65
N GLN A 490 -4.45 37.92 2.64
CA GLN A 490 -3.71 38.36 1.46
C GLN A 490 -3.05 37.20 0.73
N ASP A 491 -3.18 37.19 -0.59
CA ASP A 491 -2.47 36.25 -1.45
C ASP A 491 -1.01 36.66 -1.61
N LYS A 492 -0.12 35.69 -1.41
CA LYS A 492 1.32 35.88 -1.60
C LYS A 492 1.88 34.88 -2.58
N GLU A 493 2.55 35.40 -3.61
CA GLU A 493 3.17 34.60 -4.66
C GLU A 493 4.66 34.36 -4.36
N PHE A 494 5.05 33.10 -4.54
CA PHE A 494 6.43 32.65 -4.46
C PHE A 494 6.82 32.02 -5.79
N VAL A 495 7.93 32.48 -6.35
CA VAL A 495 8.49 31.99 -7.61
C VAL A 495 9.69 31.08 -7.34
N ARG A 496 10.09 30.28 -8.33
CA ARG A 496 11.33 29.50 -8.25
C ARG A 496 12.50 30.40 -7.80
N CYS A 497 13.17 30.01 -6.72
CA CYS A 497 14.38 30.69 -6.27
C CYS A 497 15.42 30.67 -7.39
N LYS A 498 16.11 31.79 -7.63
CA LYS A 498 17.27 31.81 -8.53
C LYS A 498 18.30 30.79 -8.04
N GLU A 499 18.67 29.83 -8.88
CA GLU A 499 19.71 28.87 -8.52
C GLU A 499 21.03 29.61 -8.32
N ASP A 500 21.64 29.42 -7.14
CA ASP A 500 23.02 29.82 -6.88
C ASP A 500 23.95 29.06 -7.84
N ILE A 501 24.39 29.70 -8.91
CA ILE A 501 25.28 29.15 -9.95
C ILE A 501 26.55 28.52 -9.32
N SER A 502 26.95 28.99 -8.14
CA SER A 502 28.07 28.47 -7.35
C SER A 502 27.89 27.01 -6.87
N LYS A 503 26.67 26.59 -6.53
CA LYS A 503 26.39 25.22 -6.03
C LYS A 503 26.34 24.19 -7.15
N ARG A 504 26.00 24.61 -8.38
CA ARG A 504 26.03 23.74 -9.56
C ARG A 504 27.46 23.43 -10.00
N ARG A 505 28.41 24.38 -9.84
CA ARG A 505 29.85 24.14 -10.03
C ARG A 505 30.43 23.16 -8.99
N LYS A 506 30.06 23.30 -7.70
CA LYS A 506 30.51 22.35 -6.66
C LYS A 506 29.94 20.94 -6.83
N ARG A 507 28.69 20.79 -7.28
CA ARG A 507 28.12 19.46 -7.60
C ARG A 507 28.73 18.81 -8.84
N LYS A 508 29.13 19.60 -9.85
CA LYS A 508 29.88 19.05 -11.01
C LYS A 508 31.31 18.63 -10.65
N HIS A 509 31.96 19.27 -9.67
CA HIS A 509 33.31 18.90 -9.24
C HIS A 509 33.39 17.74 -8.23
N HIS A 510 32.27 17.25 -7.70
CA HIS A 510 32.26 16.09 -6.78
C HIS A 510 31.81 14.78 -7.44
N ILE A 511 31.69 14.73 -8.77
CA ILE A 511 31.29 13.53 -9.53
C ILE A 511 32.47 12.90 -10.28
N VAL A 512 33.68 13.46 -10.19
CA VAL A 512 34.90 12.80 -10.66
C VAL A 512 35.68 12.32 -9.45
N PRO A 513 35.78 11.01 -9.18
CA PRO A 513 36.76 10.50 -8.24
C PRO A 513 38.16 10.81 -8.78
N GLU A 514 39.04 11.36 -7.93
CA GLU A 514 40.47 11.59 -8.20
C GLU A 514 41.28 10.31 -8.47
N SER A 515 40.63 9.15 -8.68
CA SER A 515 41.26 7.88 -9.00
C SER A 515 41.24 7.49 -10.49
N VAL A 516 40.78 8.37 -11.40
CA VAL A 516 40.77 8.08 -12.86
C VAL A 516 41.76 8.95 -13.66
N GLN A 517 42.40 9.96 -13.04
CA GLN A 517 43.37 10.83 -13.74
C GLN A 517 44.83 10.35 -13.70
N GLN A 518 45.12 9.19 -13.10
CA GLN A 518 46.47 8.64 -13.01
C GLN A 518 46.76 7.45 -13.94
N THR A 519 45.76 6.99 -14.71
CA THR A 519 45.92 5.84 -15.62
C THR A 519 46.09 6.25 -17.09
N GLU A 520 45.63 7.45 -17.50
CA GLU A 520 45.81 7.95 -18.88
C GLU A 520 47.14 8.67 -19.14
N ARG A 521 47.90 9.04 -18.09
CA ARG A 521 49.26 9.62 -18.25
C ARG A 521 50.37 8.57 -18.35
N SER A 522 50.04 7.30 -18.13
CA SER A 522 50.99 6.17 -18.17
C SER A 522 50.99 5.43 -19.52
N LEU A 523 49.89 5.53 -20.29
CA LEU A 523 49.74 4.85 -21.58
C LEU A 523 50.26 5.67 -22.78
N ILE A 524 50.49 6.98 -22.62
CA ILE A 524 51.02 7.85 -23.70
C ILE A 524 52.57 7.98 -23.63
N LYS A 525 53.21 7.51 -22.56
CA LYS A 525 54.69 7.45 -22.43
C LYS A 525 55.31 6.11 -22.86
N GLY A 526 54.51 5.08 -23.16
CA GLY A 526 54.98 3.76 -23.58
C GLY A 526 55.08 3.53 -25.10
N LEU A 527 54.57 4.45 -25.93
CA LEU A 527 54.49 4.29 -27.39
C LEU A 527 55.53 5.10 -28.18
N LYS A 528 56.63 5.52 -27.54
CA LYS A 528 57.75 6.24 -28.19
C LYS A 528 59.12 5.55 -28.12
N ASN A 529 59.19 4.29 -27.70
CA ASN A 529 60.44 3.51 -27.65
C ASN A 529 60.37 2.18 -28.43
N HIS A 530 59.76 2.20 -29.62
CA HIS A 530 60.07 1.23 -30.66
C HIS A 530 59.98 1.93 -32.02
N SER A 531 61.10 2.54 -32.41
CA SER A 531 61.50 2.90 -33.77
C SER A 531 63.01 2.81 -33.80
#